data_AF-A0AAV5W0A4-F1
#
_entry.id   AF-A0AAV5W0A4-F1
#
_cell.length_a   1.000
_cell.length_b   1.000
_cell.length_c   1.000
_cell.angle_alpha   90.00
_cell.angle_beta   90.00
_cell.angle_gamma   90.00
#
_symmetry.space_group_name_H-M   'P 1'
#
loop_
_entity.id
_entity.type
_entity.pdbx_description
1 polymer ?
#
loop_
_entity_poly.entity_id
_entity_poly.type
_entity_poly.pdbx_seq_one_letter_code
_entity_poly.pdbx_strand_id
1 'polypeptide(L)'
;MPEEIPESSSALSAEERRERRRAKILAASDQRLARILSGPDGGEKRMAPAMEGGEFRSSACSLLDSTTDENGGVASLNAPVFGNNDSVKFPSMAELGVTYDPPRLFTFVKTARCKVVSLIALFFFVLSYFNVISSVLLPWSILFLSYSIVERKKSVSPYPSHGYFVNGLMWAGISEDVTINLGFLFESVTNYLTDTCTLLFVFMCLSSARDMTLLLTA
;
A
#
# COMPACT_ATOMS: atom_id res chain seq x y z
N MET A 1 -60.26 20.55 -6.38
CA MET A 1 -59.44 20.60 -5.15
C MET A 1 -57.99 20.50 -5.59
N PRO A 2 -57.21 21.58 -5.52
CA PRO A 2 -55.80 21.57 -5.89
C PRO A 2 -54.96 20.91 -4.79
N GLU A 3 -54.14 19.95 -5.20
CA GLU A 3 -53.23 19.17 -4.38
C GLU A 3 -51.98 20.02 -4.09
N GLU A 4 -51.79 20.42 -2.84
CA GLU A 4 -50.61 21.17 -2.40
C GLU A 4 -49.37 20.26 -2.44
N ILE A 5 -48.40 20.63 -3.29
CA ILE A 5 -47.06 20.02 -3.31
C ILE A 5 -46.19 20.81 -2.33
N PRO A 6 -45.72 20.22 -1.21
CA PRO A 6 -44.83 20.93 -0.31
C PRO A 6 -43.42 20.97 -0.90
N GLU A 7 -43.08 22.11 -1.52
CA GLU A 7 -41.70 22.52 -1.79
C GLU A 7 -40.98 22.81 -0.47
N SER A 8 -40.02 21.96 -0.10
CA SER A 8 -38.97 22.34 0.86
C SER A 8 -37.65 21.65 0.51
N SER A 9 -36.98 22.17 -0.52
CA SER A 9 -35.59 21.81 -0.85
C SER A 9 -34.61 22.55 0.06
N SER A 10 -34.73 22.40 1.38
CA SER A 10 -33.64 22.77 2.26
C SER A 10 -32.48 21.79 2.00
N ALA A 11 -31.30 22.34 1.71
CA ALA A 11 -30.12 21.52 1.46
C ALA A 11 -29.75 20.79 2.77
N LEU A 12 -30.24 19.55 2.91
CA LEU A 12 -30.02 18.72 4.09
C LEU A 12 -28.52 18.67 4.44
N SER A 13 -28.22 18.82 5.73
CA SER A 13 -26.87 18.65 6.28
C SER A 13 -26.27 17.31 5.87
N ALA A 14 -24.93 17.26 5.73
CA ALA A 14 -24.22 16.02 5.39
C ALA A 14 -24.51 14.89 6.40
N GLU A 15 -24.74 15.24 7.66
CA GLU A 15 -25.06 14.31 8.73
C GLU A 15 -26.48 13.75 8.59
N GLU A 16 -27.45 14.62 8.31
CA GLU A 16 -28.85 14.24 8.08
C GLU A 16 -29.00 13.37 6.81
N ARG A 17 -28.18 13.60 5.77
CA ARG A 17 -28.11 12.72 4.59
C ARG A 17 -27.58 11.33 4.93
N ARG A 18 -26.58 11.22 5.82
CA ARG A 18 -26.06 9.92 6.27
C ARG A 18 -27.12 9.16 7.06
N GLU A 19 -27.85 9.86 7.93
CA GLU A 19 -28.92 9.26 8.73
C GLU A 19 -30.11 8.81 7.88
N ARG A 20 -30.57 9.64 6.93
CA ARG A 20 -31.62 9.23 5.97
C ARG A 20 -31.19 8.05 5.09
N ARG A 21 -29.92 8.00 4.67
CA ARG A 21 -29.38 6.84 3.94
C ARG A 21 -29.39 5.59 4.81
N ARG A 22 -28.97 5.70 6.08
CA ARG A 22 -28.98 4.59 7.05
C ARG A 22 -30.40 4.08 7.30
N ALA A 23 -31.35 4.99 7.54
CA ALA A 23 -32.75 4.66 7.73
C ALA A 23 -33.35 3.98 6.48
N LYS A 24 -33.05 4.48 5.27
CA LYS A 24 -33.53 3.89 4.01
C LYS A 24 -32.95 2.50 3.74
N ILE A 25 -31.70 2.25 4.17
CA ILE A 25 -31.07 0.93 4.05
C ILE A 25 -31.70 -0.07 5.03
N LEU A 26 -32.01 0.35 6.26
CA LEU A 26 -32.56 -0.51 7.31
C LEU A 26 -34.05 -0.79 7.14
N ALA A 27 -34.86 0.18 6.70
CA ALA A 27 -36.32 0.06 6.67
C ALA A 27 -36.85 -1.02 5.70
N ALA A 28 -36.04 -1.48 4.75
CA ALA A 28 -36.43 -2.50 3.76
C ALA A 28 -35.28 -3.44 3.38
N SER A 29 -34.34 -3.69 4.30
CA SER A 29 -33.18 -4.56 4.05
C SER A 29 -33.61 -5.95 3.59
N ASP A 30 -34.58 -6.53 4.29
CA ASP A 30 -34.92 -7.95 4.13
C ASP A 30 -35.71 -8.20 2.85
N GLN A 31 -36.66 -7.32 2.52
CA GLN A 31 -37.40 -7.38 1.27
C GLN A 31 -36.49 -7.17 0.06
N ARG A 32 -35.49 -6.31 0.20
CA ARG A 32 -34.52 -6.02 -0.87
C ARG A 32 -33.52 -7.16 -1.04
N LEU A 33 -33.06 -7.77 0.05
CA LEU A 33 -32.25 -9.01 0.01
C LEU A 33 -33.04 -10.16 -0.62
N ALA A 34 -34.30 -10.34 -0.22
CA ALA A 34 -35.16 -11.36 -0.82
C ALA A 34 -35.31 -11.16 -2.33
N ARG A 35 -35.45 -9.92 -2.82
CA ARG A 35 -35.54 -9.59 -4.25
C ARG A 35 -34.24 -9.85 -5.03
N ILE A 36 -33.09 -9.66 -4.38
CA ILE A 36 -31.77 -9.92 -4.99
C ILE A 36 -31.49 -11.42 -5.05
N LEU A 37 -31.95 -12.16 -4.03
CA LEU A 37 -31.75 -13.60 -3.92
C LEU A 37 -32.82 -14.41 -4.66
N SER A 38 -33.97 -13.81 -4.98
CA SER A 38 -34.98 -14.40 -5.86
C SER A 38 -34.63 -14.13 -7.33
N GLY A 39 -34.63 -15.18 -8.16
CA GLY A 39 -34.55 -15.04 -9.62
C GLY A 39 -35.72 -14.23 -10.20
N PRO A 40 -35.64 -13.83 -11.49
CA PRO A 40 -36.66 -12.99 -12.15
C PRO A 40 -38.09 -13.57 -12.11
N ASP A 41 -38.23 -14.90 -12.04
CA ASP A 41 -39.51 -15.60 -11.94
C ASP A 41 -39.94 -15.95 -10.50
N GLY A 42 -39.17 -15.54 -9.49
CA GLY A 42 -39.46 -15.78 -8.07
C GLY A 42 -39.31 -17.24 -7.59
N GLY A 43 -39.18 -18.21 -8.51
CA GLY A 43 -39.05 -19.64 -8.19
C GLY A 43 -37.64 -20.10 -7.83
N GLU A 44 -36.61 -19.37 -8.26
CA GLU A 44 -35.21 -19.72 -7.98
C GLU A 44 -34.71 -18.92 -6.76
N LYS A 45 -34.55 -19.58 -5.61
CA LYS A 45 -33.92 -18.97 -4.43
C LYS A 45 -32.42 -19.24 -4.51
N ARG A 46 -31.66 -18.25 -4.97
CA ARG A 46 -30.19 -18.31 -4.97
C ARG A 46 -29.74 -18.22 -3.51
N MET A 47 -29.01 -19.22 -3.04
CA MET A 47 -28.35 -19.10 -1.75
C MET A 47 -27.40 -17.90 -1.85
N ALA A 48 -27.44 -17.02 -0.86
CA ALA A 48 -26.43 -15.99 -0.74
C ALA A 48 -25.07 -16.69 -0.80
N PRO A 49 -24.08 -16.12 -1.52
CA PRO A 49 -22.73 -16.65 -1.47
C PRO A 49 -22.39 -16.86 -0.01
N ALA A 50 -22.05 -18.09 0.37
CA ALA A 50 -21.73 -18.37 1.75
C ALA A 50 -20.60 -17.41 2.12
N MET A 51 -20.89 -16.43 2.98
CA MET A 51 -19.86 -15.80 3.80
C MET A 51 -19.44 -16.82 4.85
N GLU A 52 -18.99 -17.99 4.39
CA GLU A 52 -17.95 -18.68 5.11
C GLU A 52 -16.77 -17.73 4.97
N GLY A 53 -16.64 -16.84 5.96
CA GLY A 53 -15.51 -15.93 6.07
C GLY A 53 -14.29 -16.81 5.93
N GLY A 54 -13.62 -16.68 4.78
CA GLY A 54 -12.51 -17.51 4.41
C GLY A 54 -11.38 -17.30 5.40
N GLU A 55 -11.42 -18.05 6.50
CA GLU A 55 -10.22 -18.59 7.07
C GLU A 55 -9.66 -19.53 6.01
N PHE A 56 -8.98 -18.97 5.01
CA PHE A 56 -7.94 -19.66 4.27
C PHE A 56 -6.78 -19.90 5.25
N ARG A 57 -7.05 -20.60 6.36
CA ARG A 57 -6.03 -21.33 7.09
C ARG A 57 -5.58 -22.39 6.10
N SER A 58 -4.43 -22.14 5.50
CA SER A 58 -3.59 -23.12 4.83
C SER A 58 -3.67 -24.42 5.61
N SER A 59 -4.51 -25.35 5.14
CA SER A 59 -4.72 -26.66 5.73
C SER A 59 -3.54 -27.56 5.32
N ALA A 60 -2.33 -27.07 5.55
CA ALA A 60 -1.09 -27.80 5.30
C ALA A 60 -0.51 -28.42 6.58
N CYS A 61 -1.02 -28.08 7.77
CA CYS A 61 -0.53 -28.65 9.02
C CYS A 61 -1.65 -28.81 10.06
N SER A 62 -2.51 -29.80 9.87
CA SER A 62 -3.27 -30.39 10.98
C SER A 62 -3.53 -31.87 10.71
N LEU A 63 -2.45 -32.63 10.49
CA LEU A 63 -2.48 -34.09 10.47
C LEU A 63 -1.31 -34.65 11.27
N LEU A 64 -1.13 -34.12 12.47
CA LEU A 64 -0.16 -34.62 13.43
C LEU A 64 -0.63 -34.34 14.86
N ASP A 65 -1.84 -34.82 15.17
CA ASP A 65 -2.10 -35.40 16.50
C ASP A 65 -3.44 -36.12 16.50
N SER A 66 -3.43 -37.42 16.23
CA SER A 66 -4.39 -38.34 16.84
C SER A 66 -3.89 -39.77 16.75
N THR A 67 -3.74 -40.34 17.95
CA THR A 67 -3.83 -41.77 18.32
C THR A 67 -2.63 -42.68 18.05
N THR A 68 -1.81 -42.82 19.10
CA THR A 68 -1.65 -44.05 19.90
C THR A 68 -2.22 -45.37 19.34
N ASP A 69 -1.37 -46.41 19.50
CA ASP A 69 -1.65 -47.84 19.68
C ASP A 69 -1.81 -48.78 18.46
N GLU A 70 -0.68 -49.45 18.20
CA GLU A 70 -0.47 -50.90 18.03
C GLU A 70 -1.46 -51.77 17.20
N ASN A 71 -0.86 -52.41 16.19
CA ASN A 71 -1.08 -53.79 15.74
C ASN A 71 -2.50 -54.22 15.32
N GLY A 72 -2.73 -54.17 14.01
CA GLY A 72 -3.72 -55.04 13.38
C GLY A 72 -3.94 -54.78 11.89
N GLY A 73 -3.35 -55.61 11.03
CA GLY A 73 -3.82 -55.83 9.66
C GLY A 73 -3.15 -54.98 8.59
N VAL A 74 -2.22 -55.59 7.86
CA VAL A 74 -1.57 -55.05 6.67
C VAL A 74 -2.59 -54.99 5.53
N ALA A 75 -3.33 -53.89 5.44
CA ALA A 75 -3.96 -53.46 4.19
C ALA A 75 -3.12 -52.31 3.63
N SER A 76 -2.32 -52.65 2.61
CA SER A 76 -1.59 -51.73 1.75
C SER A 76 -2.58 -50.80 1.05
N LEU A 77 -3.01 -49.75 1.75
CA LEU A 77 -3.64 -48.59 1.14
C LEU A 77 -2.54 -47.88 0.36
N ASN A 78 -2.52 -48.16 -0.94
CA ASN A 78 -1.83 -47.35 -1.93
C ASN A 78 -2.35 -45.92 -1.78
N ALA A 79 -1.66 -45.12 -0.97
CA ALA A 79 -1.75 -43.68 -1.06
C ALA A 79 -1.44 -43.34 -2.53
N PRO A 80 -2.28 -42.55 -3.21
CA PRO A 80 -1.96 -42.11 -4.55
C PRO A 80 -0.66 -41.33 -4.44
N VAL A 81 0.42 -41.96 -4.90
CA VAL A 81 1.68 -41.31 -5.18
C VAL A 81 1.32 -40.26 -6.22
N PHE A 82 1.12 -39.01 -5.76
CA PHE A 82 1.16 -37.83 -6.62
C PHE A 82 2.60 -37.66 -7.09
N GLY A 83 3.04 -38.62 -7.90
CA GLY A 83 4.18 -38.51 -8.77
C GLY A 83 3.73 -37.61 -9.90
N ASN A 84 3.90 -36.32 -9.70
CA ASN A 84 4.19 -35.43 -10.80
C ASN A 84 5.00 -34.25 -10.26
N ASN A 85 6.21 -34.13 -10.80
CA ASN A 85 7.07 -32.95 -10.73
C ASN A 85 6.46 -31.77 -11.51
N ASP A 86 5.14 -31.60 -11.44
CA ASP A 86 4.45 -30.44 -11.97
C ASP A 86 4.59 -29.37 -10.91
N SER A 87 5.75 -28.71 -10.91
CA SER A 87 5.92 -27.42 -10.26
C SER A 87 4.69 -26.59 -10.60
N VAL A 88 3.86 -26.27 -9.60
CA VAL A 88 2.67 -25.46 -9.79
C VAL A 88 3.11 -24.14 -10.41
N LYS A 89 3.02 -24.05 -11.74
CA LYS A 89 3.32 -22.85 -12.50
C LYS A 89 2.17 -21.91 -12.23
N PHE A 90 2.35 -21.02 -11.27
CA PHE A 90 1.46 -19.90 -11.09
C PHE A 90 1.44 -19.12 -12.41
N PRO A 91 0.26 -18.93 -13.03
CA PRO A 91 0.17 -18.20 -14.27
C PRO A 91 0.77 -16.81 -14.08
N SER A 92 1.66 -16.42 -14.99
CA SER A 92 2.32 -15.12 -14.88
C SER A 92 1.25 -14.01 -14.99
N MET A 93 1.43 -12.86 -14.34
CA MET A 93 0.45 -11.76 -14.46
C MET A 93 0.16 -11.36 -15.92
N ALA A 94 1.13 -11.58 -16.81
CA ALA A 94 0.96 -11.37 -18.25
C ALA A 94 -0.06 -12.34 -18.87
N GLU A 95 -0.12 -13.60 -18.40
CA GLU A 95 -1.10 -14.61 -18.84
C GLU A 95 -2.51 -14.33 -18.32
N LEU A 96 -2.64 -13.65 -17.16
CA LEU A 96 -3.93 -13.17 -16.66
C LEU A 96 -4.47 -11.95 -17.45
N GLY A 97 -3.77 -11.50 -18.50
CA GLY A 97 -4.17 -10.33 -19.28
C GLY A 97 -4.05 -9.00 -18.49
N VAL A 98 -3.41 -9.03 -17.32
CA VAL A 98 -3.14 -7.84 -16.54
C VAL A 98 -1.82 -7.26 -17.04
N THR A 99 -1.92 -6.38 -18.02
CA THR A 99 -0.76 -5.61 -18.50
C THR A 99 -0.34 -4.66 -17.39
N TYR A 100 0.72 -5.02 -16.65
CA TYR A 100 1.31 -4.11 -15.67
C TYR A 100 2.04 -3.00 -16.43
N ASP A 101 1.32 -1.92 -16.69
CA ASP A 101 1.95 -0.68 -17.14
C ASP A 101 2.62 -0.05 -15.90
N PRO A 102 3.96 -0.04 -15.79
CA PRO A 102 4.63 0.61 -14.68
C PRO A 102 4.17 2.07 -14.68
N PRO A 103 3.73 2.62 -13.54
CA PRO A 103 3.10 3.94 -13.56
C PRO A 103 4.14 4.96 -14.05
N ARG A 104 3.89 5.54 -15.24
CA ARG A 104 4.78 6.52 -15.90
C ARG A 104 5.12 7.71 -15.00
N LEU A 105 4.31 7.94 -13.97
CA LEU A 105 4.52 8.96 -12.95
C LEU A 105 5.75 8.69 -12.07
N PHE A 106 6.13 7.43 -11.80
CA PHE A 106 7.25 7.13 -10.91
C PHE A 106 8.60 7.58 -11.48
N THR A 107 8.82 7.43 -12.79
CA THR A 107 10.04 7.93 -13.43
C THR A 107 10.06 9.46 -13.46
N PHE A 108 8.94 10.10 -13.80
CA PHE A 108 8.85 11.55 -13.84
C PHE A 108 9.07 12.19 -12.46
N VAL A 109 8.43 11.66 -11.42
CA VAL A 109 8.56 12.16 -10.04
C VAL A 109 9.98 11.96 -9.53
N LYS A 110 10.62 10.81 -9.80
CA LYS A 110 12.02 10.57 -9.41
C LYS A 110 12.99 11.50 -10.15
N THR A 111 12.79 11.73 -11.44
CA THR A 111 13.62 12.68 -12.20
C THR A 111 13.43 14.11 -11.70
N ALA A 112 12.20 14.52 -11.39
CA ALA A 112 11.92 15.83 -10.82
C ALA A 112 12.55 15.99 -9.42
N ARG A 113 12.43 14.96 -8.56
CA ARG A 113 13.06 14.95 -7.22
C ARG A 113 14.57 15.13 -7.30
N CYS A 114 15.25 14.39 -8.15
CA CYS A 114 16.71 14.51 -8.31
C CYS A 114 17.13 15.95 -8.71
N LYS A 115 16.39 16.59 -9.62
CA LYS A 115 16.65 17.99 -10.00
C LYS A 115 16.44 18.96 -8.84
N VAL A 116 15.35 18.81 -8.09
CA VAL A 116 15.06 19.67 -6.94
C VAL A 116 16.11 19.49 -5.83
N VAL A 117 16.46 18.26 -5.49
CA VAL A 117 17.49 17.98 -4.48
C VAL A 117 18.86 18.52 -4.91
N SER A 118 19.20 18.42 -6.21
CA SER A 118 20.44 19.00 -6.74
C SER A 118 20.47 20.54 -6.60
N LEU A 119 19.34 21.21 -6.84
CA LEU A 119 19.24 22.66 -6.63
C LEU A 119 19.37 23.05 -5.15
N ILE A 120 18.75 22.28 -4.25
CA ILE A 120 18.89 22.47 -2.80
C ILE A 120 20.34 22.25 -2.36
N ALA A 121 21.00 21.22 -2.88
CA ALA A 121 22.42 20.95 -2.60
C ALA A 121 23.32 22.11 -3.06
N LEU A 122 23.07 22.67 -4.25
CA LEU A 122 23.79 23.85 -4.74
C LEU A 122 23.54 25.06 -3.84
N PHE A 123 22.31 25.29 -3.40
CA PHE A 123 21.99 26.37 -2.47
C PHE A 123 22.74 26.22 -1.13
N PHE A 124 22.74 25.02 -0.55
CA PHE A 124 23.52 24.75 0.66
C PHE A 124 25.02 24.88 0.46
N PHE A 125 25.54 24.49 -0.70
CA PHE A 125 26.94 24.72 -1.05
C PHE A 125 27.28 26.21 -1.05
N VAL A 126 26.45 27.06 -1.64
CA VAL A 126 26.64 28.51 -1.64
C VAL A 126 26.58 29.07 -0.21
N LEU A 127 25.62 28.65 0.61
CA LEU A 127 25.53 29.09 2.01
C LEU A 127 26.73 28.65 2.85
N SER A 128 27.21 27.43 2.64
CA SER A 128 28.41 26.90 3.28
C SER A 128 29.66 27.65 2.81
N TYR A 129 29.73 28.02 1.53
CA TYR A 129 30.82 28.82 0.97
C TYR A 129 30.94 30.20 1.65
N PHE A 130 29.81 30.84 1.95
CA PHE A 130 29.78 32.09 2.71
C PHE A 130 29.92 31.91 4.24
N ASN A 131 30.18 30.70 4.72
CA ASN A 131 30.24 30.35 6.15
C ASN A 131 28.98 30.72 6.95
N VAL A 132 27.82 30.85 6.27
CA VAL A 132 26.53 31.14 6.94
C VAL A 132 26.07 29.92 7.75
N ILE A 133 26.39 28.73 7.28
CA ILE A 133 26.02 27.46 7.89
C ILE A 133 27.29 26.63 8.13
N SER A 134 27.45 26.14 9.37
CA SER A 134 28.58 25.28 9.76
C SER A 134 28.35 23.80 9.45
N SER A 135 27.09 23.34 9.39
CA SER A 135 26.72 21.95 9.08
C SER A 135 25.53 21.91 8.13
N VAL A 136 25.73 21.32 6.95
CA VAL A 136 24.69 21.17 5.92
C VAL A 136 23.67 20.10 6.28
N LEU A 137 24.06 19.08 7.04
CA LEU A 137 23.22 17.92 7.36
C LEU A 137 22.02 18.27 8.26
N LEU A 138 22.20 19.20 9.21
CA LEU A 138 21.14 19.58 10.14
C LEU A 138 19.97 20.29 9.45
N PRO A 139 20.15 21.40 8.71
CA PRO A 139 19.05 22.06 8.02
C PRO A 139 18.44 21.16 6.94
N TRP A 140 19.25 20.34 6.26
CA TRP A 140 18.75 19.34 5.34
C TRP A 140 17.80 18.34 6.01
N SER A 141 18.19 17.78 7.16
CA SER A 141 17.38 16.80 7.89
C SER A 141 16.05 17.40 8.35
N ILE A 142 16.06 18.66 8.82
CA ILE A 142 14.83 19.37 9.23
C ILE A 142 13.91 19.60 8.03
N LEU A 143 14.45 20.07 6.91
CA LEU A 143 13.66 20.28 5.69
C LEU A 143 13.05 18.97 5.19
N PHE A 144 13.85 17.90 5.12
CA PHE A 144 13.36 16.59 4.70
C PHE A 144 12.27 16.04 5.62
N LEU A 145 12.46 16.13 6.93
CA LEU A 145 11.46 15.66 7.91
C LEU A 145 10.15 16.45 7.77
N SER A 146 10.25 17.77 7.63
CA SER A 146 9.07 18.63 7.45
C SER A 146 8.32 18.31 6.16
N TYR A 147 9.04 18.08 5.06
CA TYR A 147 8.47 17.66 3.78
C TYR A 147 7.80 16.29 3.90
N SER A 148 8.45 15.31 4.55
CA SER A 148 7.91 13.96 4.74
C SER A 148 6.61 13.96 5.55
N ILE A 149 6.51 14.80 6.59
CA ILE A 149 5.29 14.96 7.38
C ILE A 149 4.16 15.54 6.52
N VAL A 150 4.45 16.52 5.67
CA VAL A 150 3.47 17.13 4.76
C VAL A 150 3.03 16.15 3.68
N GLU A 151 3.95 15.36 3.13
CA GLU A 151 3.65 14.35 2.12
C GLU A 151 2.76 13.24 2.69
N ARG A 152 3.05 12.77 3.91
CA ARG A 152 2.20 11.81 4.63
C ARG A 152 0.78 12.31 4.85
N LYS A 153 0.58 13.62 5.07
CA LYS A 153 -0.76 14.20 5.20
C LYS A 153 -1.52 14.26 3.87
N LYS A 154 -0.82 14.23 2.74
CA LYS A 154 -1.40 14.32 1.40
C LYS A 154 -1.63 12.96 0.75
N SER A 155 -1.03 11.88 1.27
CA SER A 155 -1.21 10.54 0.71
C SER A 155 -2.68 10.12 0.85
N VAL A 156 -3.32 9.89 -0.29
CA VAL A 156 -4.72 9.46 -0.39
C VAL A 156 -4.85 7.95 -0.11
N SER A 157 -3.79 7.18 -0.34
CA SER A 157 -3.78 5.75 -0.07
C SER A 157 -3.33 5.47 1.37
N PRO A 158 -4.01 4.55 2.08
CA PRO A 158 -3.59 4.09 3.40
C PRO A 158 -2.36 3.15 3.33
N TYR A 159 -2.02 2.64 2.15
CA TYR A 159 -0.91 1.71 1.97
C TYR A 159 0.31 2.37 1.29
N PRO A 160 1.54 1.98 1.68
CA PRO A 160 2.77 2.44 1.04
C PRO A 160 2.93 1.84 -0.36
N SER A 161 3.80 2.44 -1.17
CA SER A 161 3.96 2.06 -2.59
C SER A 161 4.57 0.66 -2.79
N HIS A 162 5.35 0.17 -1.82
CA HIS A 162 6.03 -1.11 -1.86
C HIS A 162 5.25 -2.21 -1.11
N GLY A 163 4.27 -2.80 -1.78
CA GLY A 163 3.39 -3.82 -1.21
C GLY A 163 4.08 -5.13 -0.77
N TYR A 164 5.24 -5.49 -1.35
CA TYR A 164 5.91 -6.76 -1.02
C TYR A 164 6.41 -6.83 0.42
N PHE A 165 6.96 -5.73 0.94
CA PHE A 165 7.46 -5.65 2.32
C PHE A 165 6.30 -5.71 3.33
N VAL A 166 5.24 -4.94 3.05
CA VAL A 166 4.00 -4.94 3.83
C VAL A 166 3.40 -6.35 3.86
N ASN A 167 3.28 -7.00 2.71
CA ASN A 167 2.78 -8.37 2.62
C ASN A 167 3.61 -9.31 3.49
N GLY A 168 4.95 -9.29 3.37
CA GLY A 168 5.81 -10.16 4.19
C GLY A 168 5.60 -9.99 5.70
N LEU A 169 5.40 -8.76 6.18
CA LEU A 169 5.13 -8.47 7.58
C LEU A 169 3.73 -8.89 8.03
N MET A 170 2.71 -8.71 7.17
CA MET A 170 1.37 -9.24 7.45
C MET A 170 1.38 -10.78 7.52
N TRP A 171 2.13 -11.44 6.64
CA TRP A 171 2.34 -12.89 6.66
C TRP A 171 3.07 -13.35 7.94
N ALA A 172 3.91 -12.49 8.52
CA ALA A 172 4.55 -12.74 9.82
C ALA A 172 3.59 -12.54 11.03
N GLY A 173 2.32 -12.18 10.80
CA GLY A 173 1.32 -12.02 11.84
C GLY A 173 1.42 -10.68 12.60
N ILE A 174 2.15 -9.69 12.06
CA ILE A 174 2.24 -8.36 12.65
C ILE A 174 0.93 -7.60 12.38
N SER A 175 0.42 -6.89 13.39
CA SER A 175 -0.80 -6.07 13.26
C SER A 175 -0.71 -5.11 12.07
N GLU A 176 -1.81 -4.96 11.34
CA GLU A 176 -1.90 -4.14 10.12
C GLU A 176 -1.42 -2.70 10.36
N ASP A 177 -1.82 -2.05 11.45
CA ASP A 177 -1.42 -0.68 11.79
C ASP A 177 0.10 -0.51 11.93
N VAL A 178 0.76 -1.46 12.60
CA VAL A 178 2.22 -1.45 12.78
C VAL A 178 2.90 -1.68 11.43
N THR A 179 2.40 -2.62 10.65
CA THR A 179 2.95 -2.97 9.33
C THR A 179 2.86 -1.79 8.36
N ILE A 180 1.72 -1.10 8.32
CA ILE A 180 1.52 0.09 7.48
C ILE A 180 2.48 1.21 7.92
N ASN A 181 2.53 1.51 9.22
CA ASN A 181 3.43 2.54 9.74
C ASN A 181 4.91 2.22 9.47
N LEU A 182 5.32 0.96 9.60
CA LEU A 182 6.68 0.52 9.32
C LEU A 182 7.00 0.62 7.83
N GLY A 183 6.05 0.30 6.96
CA GLY A 183 6.19 0.47 5.51
C GLY A 183 6.40 1.93 5.13
N PHE A 184 5.61 2.86 5.68
CA PHE A 184 5.82 4.30 5.45
C PHE A 184 7.15 4.80 6.02
N LEU A 185 7.56 4.30 7.20
CA LEU A 185 8.86 4.64 7.78
C LEU A 185 9.99 4.19 6.87
N PHE A 186 9.94 2.94 6.39
CA PHE A 186 10.94 2.39 5.49
C PHE A 186 11.03 3.15 4.17
N GLU A 187 9.88 3.48 3.56
CA GLU A 187 9.81 4.31 2.36
C GLU A 187 10.39 5.72 2.61
N SER A 188 10.10 6.31 3.77
CA SER A 188 10.65 7.63 4.15
C SER A 188 12.16 7.56 4.33
N VAL A 189 12.68 6.53 5.00
CA VAL A 189 14.12 6.34 5.23
C VAL A 189 14.88 6.07 3.94
N THR A 190 14.33 5.25 3.05
CA THR A 190 14.96 4.95 1.75
C THR A 190 14.98 6.16 0.84
N ASN A 191 13.91 6.96 0.81
CA ASN A 191 13.90 8.25 0.12
C ASN A 191 14.91 9.21 0.74
N TYR A 192 14.98 9.31 2.07
CA TYR A 192 15.95 10.15 2.77
C TYR A 192 17.38 9.78 2.41
N LEU A 193 17.71 8.49 2.43
CA LEU A 193 19.04 7.98 2.12
C LEU A 193 19.41 8.34 0.69
N THR A 194 18.51 8.09 -0.27
CA THR A 194 18.73 8.36 -1.69
C THR A 194 18.97 9.86 -1.91
N ASP A 195 18.11 10.71 -1.37
CA ASP A 195 18.22 12.17 -1.53
C ASP A 195 19.48 12.70 -0.83
N THR A 196 19.81 12.20 0.36
CA THR A 196 21.04 12.57 1.07
C THR A 196 22.30 12.15 0.30
N CYS A 197 22.31 10.96 -0.29
CA CYS A 197 23.41 10.53 -1.16
C CYS A 197 23.56 11.45 -2.38
N THR A 198 22.46 11.85 -3.02
CA THR A 198 22.53 12.79 -4.16
C THR A 198 23.04 14.17 -3.73
N LEU A 199 22.59 14.67 -2.58
CA LEU A 199 23.05 15.94 -2.01
C LEU A 199 24.55 15.89 -1.72
N LEU A 200 25.02 14.84 -1.05
CA LEU A 200 26.44 14.65 -0.74
C LEU A 200 27.28 14.54 -2.01
N PHE A 201 26.80 13.80 -3.01
CA PHE A 201 27.49 13.68 -4.29
C PHE A 201 27.68 15.04 -4.97
N VAL A 202 26.61 15.84 -5.09
CA VAL A 202 26.68 17.19 -5.68
C VAL A 202 27.61 18.09 -4.87
N PHE A 203 27.51 18.04 -3.54
CA PHE A 203 28.34 18.84 -2.65
C PHE A 203 29.84 18.50 -2.77
N MET A 204 30.17 17.20 -2.87
CA MET A 204 31.55 16.73 -3.09
C MET A 204 32.08 17.17 -4.45
N CYS A 205 31.28 17.07 -5.53
CA CYS A 205 31.68 17.53 -6.86
C CYS A 205 31.96 19.04 -6.88
N LEU A 206 31.10 19.85 -6.27
CA LEU A 206 31.29 21.31 -6.21
C LEU A 206 32.50 21.70 -5.35
N SER A 207 32.71 21.02 -4.22
CA SER A 207 33.87 21.23 -3.36
C SER A 207 35.17 20.90 -4.09
N SER A 208 35.21 19.76 -4.78
CA SER A 208 36.37 19.35 -5.59
C SER A 208 36.64 20.33 -6.73
N ALA A 209 35.60 20.79 -7.45
CA ALA A 209 35.75 21.79 -8.51
C ALA A 209 36.33 23.12 -8.00
N ARG A 210 35.87 23.57 -6.82
CA ARG A 210 36.40 24.77 -6.15
C ARG A 210 37.89 24.61 -5.84
N ASP A 211 38.27 23.50 -5.22
CA ASP A 211 39.65 23.27 -4.80
C ASP A 211 40.59 23.17 -6.01
N MET A 212 40.14 22.55 -7.10
CA MET A 212 40.86 22.54 -8.39
C MET A 212 40.99 23.94 -8.99
N THR A 213 39.96 24.78 -8.89
CA THR A 213 40.00 26.16 -9.40
C THR A 213 41.02 26.99 -8.61
N LEU A 214 41.05 26.85 -7.28
CA LEU A 214 42.02 27.55 -6.43
C LEU A 214 43.46 27.15 -6.76
N LEU A 215 43.71 25.85 -7.01
CA LEU A 215 45.02 25.34 -7.38
C LEU A 215 45.50 25.87 -8.75
N LEU A 216 44.59 26.07 -9.71
CA LEU A 216 44.93 26.62 -11.03
C LEU A 216 45.17 28.14 -11.01
N THR A 217 44.61 28.85 -10.02
CA THR A 217 44.77 30.31 -9.88
C THR A 217 45.94 30.74 -8.99
N ALA A 218 46.52 29.81 -8.24
CA ALA A 218 47.67 30.03 -7.37
C ALA A 218 49.00 29.93 -8.15
#